data_AF-A0A2V6K4R8-F1
#
_entry.id   AF-A0A2V6K4R8-F1
#
_cell.length_a   1.000
_cell.length_b   1.000
_cell.length_c   1.000
_cell.angle_alpha   90.00
_cell.angle_beta   90.00
_cell.angle_gamma   90.00
#
_symmetry.space_group_name_H-M   'P 1'
#
loop_
_entity.id
_entity.type
_entity.pdbx_description
1 polymer ?
#
loop_
_entity_poly.entity_id
_entity_poly.type
_entity_poly.pdbx_seq_one_letter_code
_entity_poly.pdbx_strand_id
1 'polypeptide(L)'
;YPAIAALFHYAFNVDSFAALLITAQLATWFFWTYFFLFCKRWNVSPVLQICGTLLIVAHPAAFFLVAGYSESLFLMTLFGFIYWSTAKSRSAKIWAALHGFLMSAARIVGIVCALFPVVYAVLQTGWRGLRKPRKWLREHTAAVGITAIAICGAIGFFIYSQLRWGRWDIYMLTQAAGWGIVPDYLAVFKPGSYRWLVPALNDPTEASQLSMTLGGLLLVGIALCELVPAIRRRAGLPLRAGIYFCAAAIYYLSVSGVACVNMESMLRYEFCVHALIVLAFLNFLNQFRTPPMLVRAFGIAAVAFFTAAGLCVQGWYVWNFTRGNWVA
;
A
#
# COMPACT_ATOMS: atom_id res chain seq x y z
N TYR A 1 10.05 11.76 4.32
CA TYR A 1 10.49 11.94 2.92
C TYR A 1 11.37 13.19 2.76
N PRO A 2 10.92 14.42 3.09
CA PRO A 2 11.75 15.62 2.91
C PRO A 2 13.05 15.59 3.72
N ALA A 3 13.04 15.01 4.93
CA ALA A 3 14.25 14.87 5.74
C ALA A 3 15.33 13.97 5.08
N ILE A 4 14.91 12.93 4.34
CA ILE A 4 15.85 12.05 3.61
C ILE A 4 16.41 12.80 2.40
N ALA A 5 15.56 13.52 1.65
CA ALA A 5 16.02 14.37 0.55
C ALA A 5 16.95 15.50 1.05
N ALA A 6 16.66 16.10 2.20
CA ALA A 6 17.51 17.10 2.83
C ALA A 6 18.89 16.52 3.19
N LEU A 7 18.95 15.28 3.68
CA LEU A 7 20.23 14.60 3.89
C LEU A 7 21.03 14.51 2.58
N PHE A 8 20.40 14.14 1.46
CA PHE A 8 21.09 14.13 0.17
C PHE A 8 21.55 15.51 -0.28
N HIS A 9 20.70 16.52 -0.13
CA HIS A 9 21.01 17.89 -0.46
C HIS A 9 22.21 18.42 0.34
N TYR A 10 22.18 18.28 1.66
CA TYR A 10 23.22 18.84 2.52
C TYR A 10 24.50 18.00 2.56
N ALA A 11 24.42 16.67 2.50
CA ALA A 11 25.60 15.81 2.59
C ALA A 11 26.36 15.69 1.26
N PHE A 12 25.66 15.76 0.12
CA PHE A 12 26.25 15.55 -1.20
C PHE A 12 26.15 16.78 -2.13
N ASN A 13 25.65 17.91 -1.62
CA ASN A 13 25.47 19.16 -2.37
C ASN A 13 24.69 18.98 -3.68
N VAL A 14 23.68 18.11 -3.64
CA VAL A 14 22.79 17.84 -4.79
C VAL A 14 21.62 18.81 -4.75
N ASP A 15 21.13 19.29 -5.89
CA ASP A 15 19.96 20.17 -5.92
C ASP A 15 18.71 19.51 -5.29
N SER A 16 17.79 20.32 -4.76
CA SER A 16 16.66 19.79 -4.00
C SER A 16 15.71 18.93 -4.85
N PHE A 17 15.56 19.20 -6.15
CA PHE A 17 14.71 18.41 -7.03
C PHE A 17 15.33 17.03 -7.30
N ALA A 18 16.62 16.99 -7.65
CA ALA A 18 17.35 15.74 -7.82
C ALA A 18 17.42 14.95 -6.50
N ALA A 19 17.57 15.61 -5.35
CA ALA A 19 17.56 14.95 -4.05
C ALA A 19 16.23 14.23 -3.74
N LEU A 20 15.08 14.84 -4.12
CA LEU A 20 13.77 14.19 -4.03
C LEU A 20 13.68 12.99 -4.98
N LEU A 21 14.13 13.14 -6.23
CA LEU A 21 14.16 12.03 -7.20
C LEU A 21 15.05 10.88 -6.72
N ILE A 22 16.27 11.15 -6.25
CA ILE A 22 17.18 10.14 -5.68
C ILE A 22 16.48 9.41 -4.53
N THR A 23 15.78 10.14 -3.66
CA THR A 23 15.02 9.53 -2.55
C THR A 23 13.93 8.58 -3.07
N ALA A 24 13.16 8.97 -4.09
CA ALA A 24 12.15 8.10 -4.72
C ALA A 24 12.77 6.86 -5.39
N GLN A 25 13.87 7.02 -6.11
CA GLN A 25 14.55 5.93 -6.82
C GLN A 25 15.13 4.92 -5.84
N LEU A 26 15.79 5.38 -4.78
CA LEU A 26 16.30 4.51 -3.72
C LEU A 26 15.18 3.77 -3.00
N ALA A 27 14.10 4.47 -2.65
CA ALA A 27 12.93 3.84 -2.05
C ALA A 27 12.32 2.78 -2.98
N THR A 28 12.24 3.05 -4.28
CA THR A 28 11.75 2.11 -5.30
C THR A 28 12.63 0.88 -5.40
N TRP A 29 13.95 1.03 -5.39
CA TRP A 29 14.88 -0.09 -5.35
C TRP A 29 14.59 -0.98 -4.14
N PHE A 30 14.52 -0.40 -2.94
CA PHE A 30 14.28 -1.16 -1.71
C PHE A 30 12.87 -1.78 -1.67
N PHE A 31 11.87 -1.12 -2.24
CA PHE A 31 10.54 -1.69 -2.45
C PHE A 31 10.64 -3.00 -3.27
N TRP A 32 11.31 -2.97 -4.42
CA TRP A 32 11.51 -4.18 -5.24
C TRP A 32 12.33 -5.23 -4.51
N THR A 33 13.34 -4.82 -3.75
CA THR A 33 14.13 -5.73 -2.92
C THR A 33 13.22 -6.48 -1.94
N TYR A 34 12.32 -5.78 -1.23
CA TYR A 34 11.37 -6.43 -0.34
C TYR A 34 10.38 -7.33 -1.07
N PHE A 35 9.87 -6.91 -2.22
CA PHE A 35 9.02 -7.74 -3.07
C PHE A 35 9.70 -9.07 -3.43
N PHE A 36 10.94 -9.03 -3.93
CA PHE A 36 11.68 -10.24 -4.28
C PHE A 36 12.12 -11.06 -3.06
N LEU A 37 12.37 -10.41 -1.92
CA LEU A 37 12.62 -11.11 -0.65
C LEU A 37 11.38 -11.89 -0.19
N PHE A 38 10.17 -11.36 -0.37
CA PHE A 38 8.94 -12.12 -0.14
C PHE A 38 8.81 -13.30 -1.10
N CYS A 39 9.05 -13.08 -2.39
CA CYS A 39 9.04 -14.14 -3.39
C CYS A 39 10.01 -15.27 -3.02
N LYS A 40 11.23 -14.93 -2.58
CA LYS A 40 12.21 -15.90 -2.08
C LYS A 40 11.72 -16.60 -0.81
N ARG A 41 11.20 -15.85 0.17
CA ARG A 41 10.71 -16.40 1.45
C ARG A 41 9.58 -17.40 1.26
N TRP A 42 8.69 -17.14 0.31
CA TRP A 42 7.56 -18.02 0.01
C TRP A 42 7.88 -19.06 -1.06
N ASN A 43 9.09 -19.05 -1.64
CA ASN A 43 9.48 -19.94 -2.74
C ASN A 43 8.57 -19.80 -3.99
N VAL A 44 8.18 -18.56 -4.30
CA VAL A 44 7.35 -18.23 -5.48
C VAL A 44 8.11 -18.57 -6.75
N SER A 45 7.47 -19.26 -7.70
CA SER A 45 8.10 -19.66 -8.96
C SER A 45 8.50 -18.43 -9.82
N PRO A 46 9.59 -18.50 -10.62
CA PRO A 46 10.03 -17.38 -11.46
C PRO A 46 8.93 -16.83 -12.37
N VAL A 47 8.08 -17.69 -12.92
CA VAL A 47 6.94 -17.28 -13.77
C VAL A 47 5.96 -16.40 -12.98
N LEU A 48 5.61 -16.79 -11.76
CA LEU A 48 4.73 -16.00 -10.91
C LEU A 48 5.39 -14.70 -10.45
N GLN A 49 6.71 -14.70 -10.21
CA GLN A 49 7.45 -13.48 -9.91
C GLN A 49 7.37 -12.49 -11.07
N ILE A 50 7.61 -12.94 -12.31
CA ILE A 50 7.49 -12.11 -13.51
C ILE A 50 6.06 -11.57 -13.64
N CYS A 51 5.05 -12.43 -13.50
CA CYS A 51 3.65 -12.01 -13.59
C CYS A 51 3.30 -10.96 -12.52
N GLY A 52 3.72 -11.17 -11.28
CA GLY A 52 3.50 -10.23 -10.18
C GLY A 52 4.20 -8.88 -10.41
N THR A 53 5.46 -8.91 -10.88
CA THR A 53 6.19 -7.70 -11.27
C THR A 53 5.47 -6.94 -12.38
N LEU A 54 5.03 -7.63 -13.43
CA LEU A 54 4.31 -7.01 -14.54
C LEU A 54 2.98 -6.39 -14.09
N LEU A 55 2.23 -7.07 -13.22
CA LEU A 55 0.99 -6.53 -12.65
C LEU A 55 1.21 -5.25 -11.84
N ILE A 56 2.34 -5.10 -11.15
CA ILE A 56 2.68 -3.88 -10.42
C ILE A 56 3.17 -2.79 -11.38
N VAL A 57 4.09 -3.12 -12.30
CA VAL A 57 4.70 -2.16 -13.23
C VAL A 57 3.68 -1.60 -14.22
N ALA A 58 2.74 -2.42 -14.69
CA ALA A 58 1.72 -2.01 -15.63
C ALA A 58 0.56 -1.23 -15.00
N HIS A 59 0.56 -1.04 -13.68
CA HIS A 59 -0.48 -0.24 -13.06
C HIS A 59 -0.40 1.21 -13.59
N PRO A 60 -1.52 1.84 -13.99
CA PRO A 60 -1.51 3.21 -14.55
C PRO A 60 -0.77 4.25 -13.69
N ALA A 61 -0.86 4.12 -12.37
CA ALA A 61 -0.17 4.98 -11.40
C ALA A 61 1.22 4.46 -10.93
N ALA A 62 1.78 3.41 -11.54
CA ALA A 62 3.07 2.86 -11.11
C ALA A 62 4.24 3.83 -11.30
N PHE A 63 4.09 4.87 -12.13
CA PHE A 63 5.12 5.91 -12.28
C PHE A 63 5.34 6.71 -10.98
N PHE A 64 4.38 6.69 -10.04
CA PHE A 64 4.58 7.29 -8.71
C PHE A 64 5.61 6.55 -7.84
N LEU A 65 6.06 5.35 -8.22
CA LEU A 65 7.25 4.76 -7.61
C LEU A 65 8.47 5.66 -7.83
N VAL A 66 8.66 6.08 -9.09
CA VAL A 66 9.87 6.79 -9.52
C VAL A 66 9.72 8.31 -9.54
N ALA A 67 8.49 8.82 -9.41
CA ALA A 67 8.23 10.24 -9.24
C ALA A 67 8.61 10.72 -7.83
N GLY A 68 8.93 12.01 -7.68
CA GLY A 68 9.35 12.66 -6.44
C GLY A 68 8.25 12.79 -5.36
N TYR A 69 7.45 11.75 -5.17
CA TYR A 69 6.39 11.64 -4.18
C TYR A 69 6.69 10.55 -3.14
N SER A 70 5.88 10.51 -2.08
CA SER A 70 6.09 9.61 -0.95
C SER A 70 5.58 8.18 -1.15
N GLU A 71 4.93 7.84 -2.28
CA GLU A 71 4.42 6.49 -2.60
C GLU A 71 5.50 5.42 -2.47
N SER A 72 6.65 5.62 -3.11
CA SER A 72 7.75 4.66 -3.07
C SER A 72 8.30 4.47 -1.67
N LEU A 73 8.51 5.55 -0.92
CA LEU A 73 8.97 5.46 0.47
C LEU A 73 7.92 4.76 1.35
N PHE A 74 6.64 5.08 1.19
CA PHE A 74 5.57 4.44 1.94
C PHE A 74 5.47 2.94 1.61
N LEU A 75 5.49 2.55 0.34
CA LEU A 75 5.45 1.14 -0.05
C LEU A 75 6.68 0.37 0.39
N MET A 76 7.88 0.96 0.26
CA MET A 76 9.12 0.39 0.76
C MET A 76 9.04 0.14 2.27
N THR A 77 8.64 1.16 3.03
CA THR A 77 8.54 1.05 4.50
C THR A 77 7.45 0.07 4.91
N LEU A 78 6.29 0.06 4.25
CA LEU A 78 5.21 -0.88 4.52
C LEU A 78 5.58 -2.33 4.20
N PHE A 79 6.19 -2.59 3.04
CA PHE A 79 6.63 -3.93 2.67
C PHE A 79 7.73 -4.42 3.61
N GLY A 80 8.70 -3.58 3.93
CA GLY A 80 9.73 -3.88 4.92
C GLY A 80 9.13 -4.14 6.31
N PHE A 81 8.14 -3.35 6.73
CA PHE A 81 7.44 -3.52 8.00
C PHE A 81 6.75 -4.89 8.08
N ILE A 82 5.97 -5.27 7.06
CA ILE A 82 5.30 -6.58 6.97
C ILE A 82 6.35 -7.71 6.92
N TYR A 83 7.42 -7.53 6.14
CA TYR A 83 8.46 -8.54 5.96
C TYR A 83 9.20 -8.83 7.26
N TRP A 84 9.58 -7.80 8.00
CA TRP A 84 10.36 -7.95 9.23
C TRP A 84 9.48 -8.29 10.44
N SER A 85 8.26 -7.78 10.54
CA SER A 85 7.34 -8.10 11.64
C SER A 85 6.90 -9.57 11.66
N THR A 86 6.94 -10.23 10.51
CA THR A 86 6.62 -11.67 10.37
C THR A 86 7.84 -12.58 10.52
N ALA A 87 9.05 -12.03 10.63
CA ALA A 87 10.27 -12.79 10.83
C ALA A 87 10.55 -13.06 12.31
N LYS A 88 11.18 -14.21 12.62
CA LYS A 88 11.38 -14.68 14.00
C LYS A 88 12.56 -14.05 14.74
N SER A 89 13.55 -13.50 14.03
CA SER A 89 14.81 -13.08 14.65
C SER A 89 14.65 -11.81 15.51
N ARG A 90 15.54 -11.62 16.51
CA ARG A 90 15.55 -10.38 17.32
C ARG A 90 15.88 -9.15 16.48
N SER A 91 16.84 -9.26 15.57
CA SER A 91 17.19 -8.18 14.63
C SER A 91 16.02 -7.79 13.74
N ALA A 92 15.18 -8.74 13.33
CA ALA A 92 13.98 -8.44 12.55
C ALA A 92 13.01 -7.51 13.29
N LYS A 93 12.89 -7.63 14.62
CA LYS A 93 12.02 -6.74 15.39
C LYS A 93 12.49 -5.28 15.35
N ILE A 94 13.80 -5.06 15.37
CA ILE A 94 14.40 -3.72 15.25
C ILE A 94 14.11 -3.15 13.87
N TRP A 95 14.34 -3.93 12.81
CA TRP A 95 14.04 -3.51 11.45
C TRP A 95 12.55 -3.26 11.24
N ALA A 96 11.67 -4.10 11.81
CA ALA A 96 10.24 -3.87 11.78
C ALA A 96 9.87 -2.55 12.47
N ALA A 97 10.39 -2.30 13.68
CA ALA A 97 10.12 -1.06 14.40
C ALA A 97 10.58 0.18 13.59
N LEU A 98 11.78 0.14 13.00
CA LEU A 98 12.29 1.22 12.15
C LEU A 98 11.42 1.46 10.91
N HIS A 99 11.07 0.40 10.18
CA HIS A 99 10.22 0.51 9.00
C HIS A 99 8.82 1.02 9.36
N GLY A 100 8.23 0.53 10.45
CA GLY A 100 6.94 0.97 10.95
C GLY A 100 6.93 2.45 11.37
N PHE A 101 8.00 2.90 12.03
CA PHE A 101 8.18 4.31 12.41
C PHE A 101 8.25 5.19 11.15
N LEU A 102 9.09 4.83 10.18
CA LEU A 102 9.23 5.59 8.94
C LEU A 102 7.94 5.58 8.11
N MET A 103 7.21 4.46 8.09
CA MET A 103 5.94 4.29 7.39
C MET A 103 4.88 5.26 7.92
N SER A 104 4.66 5.32 9.24
CA SER A 104 3.66 6.21 9.84
C SER A 104 4.09 7.69 9.78
N ALA A 105 5.39 7.97 9.85
CA ALA A 105 5.92 9.31 9.63
C ALA A 105 5.78 9.77 8.18
N ALA A 106 5.80 8.85 7.21
CA ALA A 106 5.65 9.17 5.80
C ALA A 106 4.19 9.44 5.39
N ARG A 107 3.23 8.71 5.97
CA ARG A 107 1.79 8.87 5.71
C ARG A 107 0.94 8.53 6.92
N ILE A 108 -0.12 9.32 7.15
CA ILE A 108 -1.04 9.15 8.29
C ILE A 108 -1.71 7.78 8.31
N VAL A 109 -2.01 7.19 7.14
CA VAL A 109 -2.56 5.83 7.05
C VAL A 109 -1.61 4.76 7.59
N GLY A 110 -0.31 5.05 7.64
CA GLY A 110 0.68 4.20 8.29
C GLY A 110 0.38 3.96 9.78
N ILE A 111 -0.36 4.85 10.46
CA ILE A 111 -0.82 4.62 11.84
C ILE A 111 -1.75 3.40 11.90
N VAL A 112 -2.70 3.30 10.97
CA VAL A 112 -3.64 2.17 10.93
C VAL A 112 -2.92 0.90 10.48
N CYS A 113 -2.08 1.00 9.44
CA CYS A 113 -1.26 -0.13 8.98
C CYS A 113 -0.29 -0.65 10.06
N ALA A 114 0.11 0.17 11.03
CA ALA A 114 0.94 -0.26 12.16
C ALA A 114 0.27 -1.33 13.04
N LEU A 115 -1.05 -1.50 12.96
CA LEU A 115 -1.80 -2.56 13.63
C LEU A 115 -1.59 -3.94 12.98
N PHE A 116 -0.93 -4.04 11.81
CA PHE A 116 -0.68 -5.29 11.11
C PHE A 116 -0.16 -6.43 12.00
N PRO A 117 0.89 -6.26 12.84
CA PRO A 117 1.42 -7.36 13.66
C PRO A 117 0.39 -7.86 14.69
N VAL A 118 -0.43 -6.96 15.23
CA VAL A 118 -1.52 -7.28 16.16
C VAL A 118 -2.64 -8.02 15.44
N VAL A 119 -3.09 -7.53 14.28
CA VAL A 119 -4.11 -8.19 13.45
C VAL A 119 -3.64 -9.60 13.07
N TYR A 120 -2.40 -9.73 12.60
CA TYR A 120 -1.78 -11.00 12.27
C TYR A 120 -1.79 -11.97 13.47
N ALA A 121 -1.39 -11.50 14.66
CA ALA A 121 -1.37 -12.30 15.89
C ALA A 121 -2.78 -12.74 16.33
N VAL A 122 -3.77 -11.86 16.26
CA VAL A 122 -5.16 -12.17 16.60
C VAL A 122 -5.72 -13.23 15.64
N LEU A 123 -5.45 -13.12 14.34
CA LEU A 123 -5.91 -14.08 13.35
C LEU A 123 -5.20 -15.43 13.44
N GLN A 124 -3.94 -15.44 13.88
CA GLN A 124 -3.18 -16.67 14.11
C GLN A 124 -3.69 -17.43 15.35
N THR A 125 -4.02 -16.72 16.43
CA THR A 125 -4.49 -17.32 17.69
C THR A 125 -6.01 -17.59 17.71
N GLY A 126 -6.75 -16.91 16.83
CA GLY A 126 -8.20 -16.96 16.75
C GLY A 126 -8.89 -16.32 17.95
N TRP A 127 -10.23 -16.24 17.88
CA TRP A 127 -11.08 -15.60 18.89
C TRP A 127 -10.99 -16.25 20.28
N ARG A 128 -10.53 -17.51 20.38
CA ARG A 128 -10.32 -18.20 21.66
C ARG A 128 -9.14 -17.64 22.46
N GLY A 129 -8.11 -17.11 21.79
CA GLY A 129 -6.96 -16.47 22.44
C GLY A 129 -7.33 -15.18 23.18
N LEU A 130 -8.29 -14.43 22.64
CA LEU A 130 -8.79 -13.18 23.24
C LEU A 130 -9.57 -13.37 24.54
N ARG A 131 -10.02 -14.60 24.85
CA ARG A 131 -10.70 -14.90 26.12
C ARG A 131 -9.79 -14.77 27.35
N LYS A 132 -8.47 -14.76 27.17
CA LYS A 132 -7.48 -14.56 28.25
C LYS A 132 -6.51 -13.41 27.89
N PRO A 133 -6.97 -12.15 27.94
CA PRO A 133 -6.25 -11.01 27.37
C PRO A 133 -4.87 -10.80 27.98
N ARG A 134 -4.71 -10.97 29.31
CA ARG A 134 -3.40 -10.83 29.97
C ARG A 134 -2.37 -11.85 29.49
N LYS A 135 -2.79 -13.10 29.29
CA LYS A 135 -1.93 -14.18 28.78
C LYS A 135 -1.56 -13.91 27.32
N TRP A 136 -2.55 -13.55 26.51
CA TRP A 136 -2.34 -13.21 25.10
C TRP A 136 -1.38 -12.04 24.93
N LEU A 137 -1.54 -10.98 25.73
CA LEU A 137 -0.66 -9.81 25.71
C LEU A 137 0.78 -10.20 26.07
N ARG A 138 0.97 -11.05 27.08
CA ARG A 138 2.30 -11.55 27.47
C ARG A 138 2.96 -12.36 26.34
N GLU A 139 2.18 -13.15 25.61
CA GLU A 139 2.65 -13.95 24.48
C GLU A 139 2.95 -13.11 23.23
N HIS A 140 2.26 -11.98 23.04
CA HIS A 140 2.37 -11.11 21.86
C HIS A 140 2.95 -9.72 22.17
N THR A 141 3.69 -9.58 23.27
CA THR A 141 4.33 -8.32 23.69
C THR A 141 5.17 -7.69 22.57
N ALA A 142 5.87 -8.52 21.80
CA ALA A 142 6.66 -8.04 20.67
C ALA A 142 5.81 -7.40 19.57
N ALA A 143 4.65 -7.97 19.23
CA ALA A 143 3.75 -7.42 18.22
C ALA A 143 3.19 -6.06 18.68
N VAL A 144 2.74 -5.99 19.94
CA VAL A 144 2.23 -4.75 20.54
C VAL A 144 3.33 -3.68 20.64
N GLY A 145 4.53 -4.06 21.07
CA GLY A 145 5.67 -3.14 21.15
C GLY A 145 6.10 -2.58 19.80
N ILE A 146 6.16 -3.44 18.76
CA ILE A 146 6.45 -3.00 17.39
C ILE A 146 5.37 -2.03 16.89
N THR A 147 4.09 -2.35 17.12
CA THR A 147 2.97 -1.47 16.76
C THR A 147 3.07 -0.12 17.47
N ALA A 148 3.38 -0.09 18.78
CA ALA A 148 3.53 1.15 19.53
C ALA A 148 4.66 2.03 18.96
N ILE A 149 5.85 1.46 18.72
CA ILE A 149 6.97 2.19 18.11
C ILE A 149 6.63 2.68 16.71
N ALA A 150 5.93 1.85 15.92
CA ALA A 150 5.50 2.24 14.59
C ALA A 150 4.58 3.46 14.62
N ILE A 151 3.63 3.55 15.57
CA ILE A 151 2.74 4.71 15.72
C ILE A 151 3.52 5.98 16.12
N CYS A 152 4.61 5.86 16.88
CA CYS A 152 5.43 7.01 17.29
C CYS A 152 6.00 7.83 16.12
N GLY A 153 6.12 7.26 14.91
CA GLY A 153 6.58 8.02 13.73
C GLY A 153 5.65 9.18 13.38
N ALA A 154 4.34 8.92 13.32
CA ALA A 154 3.34 9.96 13.08
C ALA A 154 3.27 10.97 14.25
N ILE A 155 3.41 10.49 15.49
CA ILE A 155 3.49 11.37 16.67
C ILE A 155 4.67 12.34 16.52
N GLY A 156 5.84 11.83 16.12
CA GLY A 156 7.02 12.65 15.85
C GLY A 156 6.78 13.72 14.79
N PHE A 157 6.04 13.38 13.72
CA PHE A 157 5.61 14.37 12.72
C PHE A 157 4.71 15.45 13.30
N PHE A 158 3.68 15.10 14.07
CA PHE A 158 2.79 16.08 14.69
C PHE A 158 3.49 16.97 15.72
N ILE A 159 4.41 16.40 16.52
CA ILE A 159 5.25 17.18 17.44
C ILE A 159 6.12 18.15 16.66
N TYR A 160 6.80 17.69 15.61
CA TYR A 160 7.60 18.56 14.75
C TYR A 160 6.76 19.71 14.17
N SER A 161 5.53 19.42 13.72
CA SER A 161 4.64 20.45 13.20
C SER A 161 4.23 21.48 14.26
N GLN A 162 3.92 21.02 15.48
CA GLN A 162 3.63 21.91 16.61
C GLN A 162 4.83 22.79 16.96
N LEU A 163 6.04 22.23 17.00
CA LEU A 163 7.25 22.97 17.36
C LEU A 163 7.67 23.97 16.28
N ARG A 164 7.52 23.61 15.00
CA ARG A 164 7.99 24.44 13.88
C ARG A 164 7.01 25.54 13.49
N TRP A 165 5.71 25.26 13.54
CA TRP A 165 4.67 26.18 13.04
C TRP A 165 3.61 26.55 14.09
N GLY A 166 3.74 26.08 15.34
CA GLY A 166 2.76 26.32 16.40
C GLY A 166 1.43 25.56 16.21
N ARG A 167 1.36 24.68 15.21
CA ARG A 167 0.14 23.97 14.80
C ARG A 167 0.45 22.51 14.47
N TRP A 168 0.01 21.59 15.34
CA TRP A 168 0.12 20.15 15.11
C TRP A 168 -0.73 19.70 13.90
N ASP A 169 -1.86 20.36 13.66
CA ASP A 169 -2.85 20.07 12.62
C ASP A 169 -2.53 20.72 11.27
N ILE A 170 -1.35 21.33 11.10
CA ILE A 170 -0.99 22.12 9.91
C ILE A 170 -1.20 21.36 8.61
N TYR A 171 -0.95 20.04 8.59
CA TYR A 171 -1.16 19.23 7.39
C TYR A 171 -2.64 19.16 6.99
N MET A 172 -3.54 18.96 7.96
CA MET A 172 -4.98 18.93 7.72
C MET A 172 -5.49 20.30 7.28
N LEU A 173 -4.97 21.37 7.88
CA LEU A 173 -5.31 22.74 7.48
C LEU A 173 -4.87 23.03 6.05
N THR A 174 -3.65 22.64 5.66
CA THR A 174 -3.18 22.83 4.29
C THR A 174 -4.03 22.01 3.32
N GLN A 175 -4.44 20.79 3.68
CA GLN A 175 -5.36 19.98 2.87
C GLN A 175 -6.73 20.65 2.69
N ALA A 176 -7.32 21.17 3.77
CA ALA A 176 -8.61 21.85 3.73
C ALA A 176 -8.55 23.19 2.99
N ALA A 177 -7.56 24.04 3.30
CA ALA A 177 -7.45 25.38 2.73
C ALA A 177 -6.90 25.39 1.30
N GLY A 178 -5.94 24.50 0.99
CA GLY A 178 -5.29 24.44 -0.31
C GLY A 178 -6.07 23.65 -1.36
N TRP A 179 -6.73 22.56 -0.94
CA TRP A 179 -7.40 21.63 -1.85
C TRP A 179 -8.88 21.38 -1.53
N GLY A 180 -9.45 22.10 -0.55
CA GLY A 180 -10.86 21.93 -0.18
C GLY A 180 -11.18 20.57 0.46
N ILE A 181 -10.17 19.85 0.94
CA ILE A 181 -10.35 18.48 1.45
C ILE A 181 -11.03 18.50 2.82
N VAL A 182 -12.24 17.95 2.88
CA VAL A 182 -12.99 17.65 4.10
C VAL A 182 -13.28 16.14 4.15
N PRO A 183 -12.87 15.41 5.19
CA PRO A 183 -13.05 13.97 5.23
C PRO A 183 -14.51 13.57 5.37
N ASP A 184 -14.95 12.65 4.53
CA ASP A 184 -16.26 12.00 4.57
C ASP A 184 -16.09 10.51 4.89
N TYR A 185 -16.08 10.18 6.17
CA TYR A 185 -15.86 8.81 6.64
C TYR A 185 -16.95 7.82 6.23
N LEU A 186 -18.11 8.32 5.77
CA LEU A 186 -19.20 7.48 5.28
C LEU A 186 -19.17 7.30 3.75
N ALA A 187 -18.23 7.94 3.04
CA ALA A 187 -18.17 7.91 1.57
C ALA A 187 -18.12 6.49 0.99
N VAL A 188 -17.42 5.56 1.65
CA VAL A 188 -17.35 4.14 1.22
C VAL A 188 -18.74 3.48 1.19
N PHE A 189 -19.70 3.97 1.98
CA PHE A 189 -21.06 3.43 2.02
C PHE A 189 -22.04 4.19 1.12
N LYS A 190 -21.62 5.30 0.51
CA LYS A 190 -22.49 6.13 -0.34
C LYS A 190 -22.46 5.59 -1.78
N PRO A 191 -23.60 5.14 -2.34
CA PRO A 191 -23.65 4.68 -3.73
C PRO A 191 -23.15 5.73 -4.74
N GLY A 192 -23.40 7.02 -4.45
CA GLY A 192 -22.95 8.14 -5.28
C GLY A 192 -21.44 8.34 -5.33
N SER A 193 -20.66 7.71 -4.44
CA SER A 193 -19.20 7.74 -4.49
C SER A 193 -18.62 6.80 -5.55
N TYR A 194 -19.43 5.86 -6.07
CA TYR A 194 -19.01 4.87 -7.05
C TYR A 194 -19.35 5.31 -8.47
N ARG A 195 -18.35 5.28 -9.37
CA ARG A 195 -18.53 5.47 -10.81
C ARG A 195 -18.55 4.12 -11.52
N TRP A 196 -19.65 3.81 -12.19
CA TRP A 196 -19.87 2.51 -12.83
C TRP A 196 -19.65 2.53 -14.34
N LEU A 197 -19.61 3.72 -14.94
CA LEU A 197 -19.46 3.90 -16.38
C LEU A 197 -17.99 3.90 -16.77
N VAL A 198 -17.70 3.39 -17.97
CA VAL A 198 -16.36 3.44 -18.56
C VAL A 198 -16.00 4.90 -18.82
N PRO A 199 -14.88 5.40 -18.29
CA PRO A 199 -14.47 6.79 -18.43
C PRO A 199 -14.22 7.13 -19.89
N ALA A 200 -14.46 8.38 -20.25
CA ALA A 200 -13.98 8.94 -21.50
C ALA A 200 -12.43 8.96 -21.45
N LEU A 201 -11.79 8.30 -22.42
CA LEU A 201 -10.32 8.14 -22.46
C LEU A 201 -9.55 9.47 -22.54
N ASN A 202 -10.23 10.58 -22.82
CA ASN A 202 -9.66 11.92 -22.89
C ASN A 202 -9.66 12.66 -21.55
N ASP A 203 -10.35 12.17 -20.51
CA ASP A 203 -10.37 12.80 -19.18
C ASP A 203 -9.67 11.91 -18.13
N PRO A 204 -8.46 12.29 -17.64
CA PRO A 204 -7.73 11.49 -16.66
C PRO A 204 -8.44 11.42 -15.31
N THR A 205 -9.33 12.37 -15.03
CA THR A 205 -10.12 12.47 -13.80
C THR A 205 -11.09 11.30 -13.69
N GLU A 206 -11.82 10.99 -14.76
CA GLU A 206 -12.83 9.93 -14.74
C GLU A 206 -12.21 8.55 -14.54
N ALA A 207 -11.04 8.30 -15.14
CA ALA A 207 -10.31 7.06 -14.93
C ALA A 207 -9.77 6.95 -13.49
N SER A 208 -9.41 8.07 -12.86
CA SER A 208 -9.11 8.11 -11.43
C SER A 208 -10.34 7.80 -10.57
N GLN A 209 -11.50 8.34 -10.91
CA GLN A 209 -12.75 8.03 -10.21
C GLN A 209 -13.16 6.56 -10.32
N LEU A 210 -13.00 5.94 -11.51
CA LEU A 210 -13.32 4.53 -11.71
C LEU A 210 -12.44 3.61 -10.85
N SER A 211 -11.20 4.01 -10.55
CA SER A 211 -10.30 3.23 -9.67
C SER A 211 -10.89 2.99 -8.28
N MET A 212 -11.72 3.92 -7.78
CA MET A 212 -12.45 3.76 -6.52
C MET A 212 -13.38 2.55 -6.58
N THR A 213 -14.18 2.46 -7.65
CA THR A 213 -15.13 1.36 -7.86
C THR A 213 -14.42 0.03 -8.06
N LEU A 214 -13.41 0.00 -8.93
CA LEU A 214 -12.65 -1.21 -9.22
C LEU A 214 -11.92 -1.74 -7.97
N GLY A 215 -11.27 -0.87 -7.21
CA GLY A 215 -10.61 -1.23 -5.96
C GLY A 215 -11.59 -1.79 -4.92
N GLY A 216 -12.77 -1.17 -4.79
CA GLY A 216 -13.83 -1.65 -3.89
C GLY A 216 -14.35 -3.03 -4.29
N LEU A 217 -14.67 -3.23 -5.56
CA LEU A 217 -15.11 -4.51 -6.11
C LEU A 217 -14.04 -5.60 -5.94
N LEU A 218 -12.77 -5.25 -6.15
CA LEU A 218 -11.65 -6.17 -5.98
C LEU A 218 -11.51 -6.61 -4.52
N LEU A 219 -11.58 -5.69 -3.56
CA LEU A 219 -11.55 -6.02 -2.13
C LEU A 219 -12.72 -6.91 -1.71
N VAL A 220 -13.94 -6.62 -2.19
CA VAL A 220 -15.12 -7.46 -1.94
C VAL A 220 -14.95 -8.84 -2.57
N GLY A 221 -14.49 -8.91 -3.83
CA GLY A 221 -14.23 -10.16 -4.53
C GLY A 221 -13.20 -11.03 -3.80
N ILE A 222 -12.10 -10.42 -3.31
CA ILE A 222 -11.09 -11.11 -2.50
C ILE A 222 -11.71 -11.63 -1.20
N ALA A 223 -12.51 -10.81 -0.51
CA ALA A 223 -13.17 -11.24 0.72
C ALA A 223 -14.08 -12.45 0.45
N LEU A 224 -14.90 -12.42 -0.59
CA LEU A 224 -15.77 -13.54 -1.00
C LEU A 224 -14.94 -14.80 -1.34
N CYS A 225 -13.85 -14.66 -2.09
CA CYS A 225 -12.95 -15.76 -2.40
C CYS A 225 -12.34 -16.40 -1.14
N GLU A 226 -11.89 -15.58 -0.17
CA GLU A 226 -11.35 -16.06 1.10
C GLU A 226 -12.41 -16.63 2.06
N LEU A 227 -13.71 -16.45 1.78
CA LEU A 227 -14.79 -17.12 2.51
C LEU A 227 -15.02 -18.56 2.03
N VAL A 228 -14.59 -18.91 0.81
CA VAL A 228 -14.80 -20.23 0.23
C VAL A 228 -14.11 -21.30 1.10
N PRO A 229 -14.82 -22.33 1.61
CA PRO A 229 -14.25 -23.33 2.51
C PRO A 229 -13.00 -24.05 1.95
N ALA A 230 -12.97 -24.31 0.64
CA ALA A 230 -11.84 -24.94 -0.05
C ALA A 230 -10.57 -24.08 -0.02
N ILE A 231 -10.71 -22.75 0.02
CA ILE A 231 -9.63 -21.78 0.16
C ILE A 231 -9.24 -21.61 1.62
N ARG A 232 -10.23 -21.44 2.52
CA ARG A 232 -10.01 -21.27 3.98
C ARG A 232 -9.21 -22.39 4.63
N ARG A 233 -9.37 -23.63 4.16
CA ARG A 233 -8.65 -24.80 4.69
C ARG A 233 -7.15 -24.79 4.35
N ARG A 234 -6.68 -23.89 3.49
CA ARG A 234 -5.27 -23.78 3.11
C ARG A 234 -4.50 -22.87 4.08
N ALA A 235 -3.27 -23.27 4.39
CA ALA A 235 -2.39 -22.57 5.33
C ALA A 235 -1.99 -21.18 4.79
N GLY A 236 -2.04 -20.13 5.62
CA GLY A 236 -1.53 -18.79 5.27
C GLY A 236 -2.55 -17.64 5.34
N LEU A 237 -3.81 -17.94 5.67
CA LEU A 237 -4.87 -16.93 5.82
C LEU A 237 -4.49 -15.79 6.79
N PRO A 238 -3.87 -16.00 7.97
CA PRO A 238 -3.56 -14.89 8.88
C PRO A 238 -2.65 -13.82 8.26
N LEU A 239 -1.65 -14.24 7.48
CA LEU A 239 -0.72 -13.33 6.81
C LEU A 239 -1.44 -12.52 5.73
N ARG A 240 -2.17 -13.19 4.84
CA ARG A 240 -2.91 -12.54 3.76
C ARG A 240 -3.98 -11.61 4.31
N ALA A 241 -4.73 -12.03 5.32
CA ALA A 241 -5.73 -11.20 5.97
C ALA A 241 -5.11 -9.96 6.65
N GLY A 242 -3.91 -10.06 7.22
CA GLY A 242 -3.16 -8.88 7.66
C GLY A 242 -2.80 -7.94 6.50
N ILE A 243 -2.35 -8.47 5.36
CA ILE A 243 -2.06 -7.67 4.16
C ILE A 243 -3.34 -7.00 3.62
N TYR A 244 -4.45 -7.74 3.55
CA TYR A 244 -5.76 -7.21 3.16
C TYR A 244 -6.28 -6.17 4.13
N PHE A 245 -6.00 -6.30 5.43
CA PHE A 245 -6.31 -5.26 6.40
C PHE A 245 -5.57 -3.95 6.07
N CYS A 246 -4.27 -4.00 5.78
CA CYS A 246 -3.53 -2.81 5.34
C CYS A 246 -4.09 -2.22 4.04
N ALA A 247 -4.40 -3.08 3.07
CA ALA A 247 -4.98 -2.67 1.78
C ALA A 247 -6.34 -1.98 1.97
N ALA A 248 -7.22 -2.57 2.78
CA ALA A 248 -8.53 -2.00 3.10
C ALA A 248 -8.42 -0.70 3.91
N ALA A 249 -7.46 -0.59 4.83
CA ALA A 249 -7.22 0.64 5.59
C ALA A 249 -6.75 1.79 4.69
N ILE A 250 -5.84 1.51 3.75
CA ILE A 250 -5.40 2.47 2.73
C ILE A 250 -6.59 2.89 1.88
N TYR A 251 -7.34 1.93 1.32
CA TYR A 251 -8.51 2.21 0.50
C TYR A 251 -9.54 3.07 1.25
N TYR A 252 -9.93 2.67 2.46
CA TYR A 252 -10.94 3.37 3.26
C TYR A 252 -10.54 4.82 3.56
N LEU A 253 -9.31 5.06 4.03
CA LEU A 253 -8.86 6.41 4.37
C LEU A 253 -8.70 7.27 3.13
N SER A 254 -8.25 6.70 2.01
CA SER A 254 -8.14 7.42 0.75
C SER A 254 -9.52 7.82 0.22
N VAL A 255 -10.48 6.90 0.15
CA VAL A 255 -11.87 7.22 -0.24
C VAL A 255 -12.46 8.29 0.67
N SER A 256 -12.30 8.14 1.99
CA SER A 256 -12.81 9.11 2.96
C SER A 256 -12.19 10.50 2.77
N GLY A 257 -10.90 10.57 2.40
CA GLY A 257 -10.18 11.81 2.21
C GLY A 257 -10.44 12.50 0.86
N VAL A 258 -10.74 11.76 -0.20
CA VAL A 258 -10.89 12.33 -1.56
C VAL A 258 -12.33 12.40 -2.05
N ALA A 259 -13.30 11.96 -1.27
CA ALA A 259 -14.71 11.98 -1.65
C ALA A 259 -15.25 13.39 -1.94
N CYS A 260 -14.87 14.38 -1.14
CA CYS A 260 -15.29 15.78 -1.29
C CYS A 260 -14.74 16.45 -2.57
N VAL A 261 -13.65 15.92 -3.12
CA VAL A 261 -13.01 16.38 -4.36
C VAL A 261 -13.26 15.40 -5.51
N ASN A 262 -14.43 14.75 -5.50
CA ASN A 262 -14.87 13.84 -6.56
C ASN A 262 -13.85 12.76 -6.94
N MET A 263 -13.08 12.23 -6.00
CA MET A 263 -12.12 11.14 -6.22
C MET A 263 -11.06 11.40 -7.30
N GLU A 264 -10.75 12.66 -7.62
CA GLU A 264 -9.81 13.07 -8.68
C GLU A 264 -8.42 12.41 -8.54
N SER A 265 -8.01 12.10 -7.30
CA SER A 265 -6.70 11.51 -6.99
C SER A 265 -6.70 10.03 -6.62
N MET A 266 -7.82 9.33 -6.75
CA MET A 266 -7.94 8.00 -6.17
C MET A 266 -6.97 6.99 -6.78
N LEU A 267 -6.65 7.08 -8.08
CA LEU A 267 -5.77 6.14 -8.77
C LEU A 267 -4.37 6.02 -8.14
N ARG A 268 -3.84 7.15 -7.66
CA ARG A 268 -2.54 7.23 -7.00
C ARG A 268 -2.55 6.50 -5.66
N TYR A 269 -3.64 6.63 -4.90
CA TYR A 269 -3.79 5.94 -3.62
C TYR A 269 -4.10 4.45 -3.81
N GLU A 270 -4.90 4.12 -4.82
CA GLU A 270 -5.28 2.76 -5.17
C GLU A 270 -4.07 1.94 -5.62
N PHE A 271 -3.07 2.55 -6.26
CA PHE A 271 -1.81 1.86 -6.56
C PHE A 271 -1.16 1.19 -5.33
N CYS A 272 -1.17 1.84 -4.16
CA CYS A 272 -0.62 1.24 -2.94
C CYS A 272 -1.44 0.02 -2.48
N VAL A 273 -2.77 0.07 -2.67
CA VAL A 273 -3.70 -1.03 -2.39
C VAL A 273 -3.42 -2.19 -3.35
N HIS A 274 -3.31 -1.91 -4.65
CA HIS A 274 -3.01 -2.88 -5.70
C HIS A 274 -1.69 -3.62 -5.45
N ALA A 275 -0.61 -2.91 -5.09
CA ALA A 275 0.67 -3.55 -4.77
C ALA A 275 0.56 -4.58 -3.62
N LEU A 276 -0.21 -4.28 -2.58
CA LEU A 276 -0.47 -5.21 -1.48
C LEU A 276 -1.33 -6.39 -1.92
N ILE A 277 -2.35 -6.14 -2.75
CA ILE A 277 -3.20 -7.18 -3.30
C ILE A 277 -2.39 -8.14 -4.17
N VAL A 278 -1.52 -7.63 -5.05
CA VAL A 278 -0.61 -8.46 -5.85
C VAL A 278 0.29 -9.31 -4.94
N LEU A 279 0.87 -8.71 -3.90
CA LEU A 279 1.71 -9.45 -2.94
C LEU A 279 0.93 -10.59 -2.25
N ALA A 280 -0.29 -10.31 -1.77
CA ALA A 280 -1.15 -11.31 -1.15
C ALA A 280 -1.60 -12.38 -2.16
N PHE A 281 -1.85 -11.99 -3.41
CA PHE A 281 -2.22 -12.89 -4.49
C PHE A 281 -1.09 -13.85 -4.86
N LEU A 282 0.16 -13.38 -4.90
CA LEU A 282 1.33 -14.25 -5.07
C LEU A 282 1.47 -15.24 -3.90
N ASN A 283 1.26 -14.78 -2.67
CA ASN A 283 1.26 -15.66 -1.51
C ASN A 283 0.17 -16.74 -1.61
N PHE A 284 -1.02 -16.37 -2.11
CA PHE A 284 -2.13 -17.27 -2.35
C PHE A 284 -1.83 -18.29 -3.46
N LEU A 285 -1.42 -17.84 -4.65
CA LEU A 285 -1.16 -18.71 -5.80
C LEU A 285 -0.07 -19.75 -5.52
N ASN A 286 0.95 -19.38 -4.74
CA ASN A 286 2.02 -20.28 -4.35
C ASN A 286 1.54 -21.48 -3.50
N GLN A 287 0.34 -21.43 -2.93
CA GLN A 287 -0.24 -22.53 -2.15
C GLN A 287 -0.94 -23.57 -3.02
N PHE A 288 -1.03 -23.33 -4.33
CA PHE A 288 -1.62 -24.25 -5.29
C PHE A 288 -0.53 -25.05 -5.98
N ARG A 289 -0.79 -26.35 -6.17
CA ARG A 289 0.01 -27.16 -7.08
C ARG A 289 -0.10 -26.57 -8.48
N THR A 290 0.91 -26.85 -9.31
CA THR A 290 0.98 -26.38 -10.69
C THR A 290 -0.36 -26.60 -11.40
N PRO A 291 -1.04 -25.53 -11.83
CA PRO A 291 -2.35 -25.66 -12.46
C PRO A 291 -2.22 -26.34 -13.82
N PRO A 292 -3.33 -26.88 -14.37
CA PRO A 292 -3.36 -27.43 -15.72
C PRO A 292 -2.83 -26.43 -16.76
N MET A 293 -2.22 -26.94 -17.83
CA MET A 293 -1.55 -26.12 -18.85
C MET A 293 -2.45 -25.01 -19.42
N LEU A 294 -3.73 -25.31 -19.67
CA LEU A 294 -4.70 -24.34 -20.19
C LEU A 294 -4.95 -23.18 -19.22
N VAL A 295 -5.10 -23.48 -17.93
CA VAL A 295 -5.30 -22.45 -16.89
C VAL A 295 -4.06 -21.57 -16.77
N ARG A 296 -2.88 -22.17 -16.86
CA ARG A 296 -1.61 -21.43 -16.87
C ARG A 296 -1.48 -20.54 -18.11
N ALA A 297 -1.76 -21.08 -19.29
CA ALA A 297 -1.69 -20.33 -20.54
C ALA A 297 -2.67 -19.15 -20.54
N PHE A 298 -3.92 -19.38 -20.09
CA PHE A 298 -4.91 -18.34 -19.92
C PHE A 298 -4.46 -17.27 -18.92
N GLY A 299 -3.93 -17.67 -17.76
CA GLY A 299 -3.43 -16.72 -16.76
C GLY A 299 -2.27 -15.87 -17.28
N ILE A 300 -1.32 -16.46 -18.02
CA ILE A 300 -0.22 -15.72 -18.66
C ILE A 300 -0.75 -14.77 -19.73
N ALA A 301 -1.68 -15.22 -20.58
CA ALA A 301 -2.29 -14.39 -21.61
C ALA A 301 -3.06 -13.20 -20.99
N ALA A 302 -3.80 -13.44 -19.91
CA ALA A 302 -4.49 -12.39 -19.17
C ALA A 302 -3.50 -11.37 -18.60
N VAL A 303 -2.43 -11.84 -17.94
CA VAL A 303 -1.38 -10.93 -17.43
C VAL A 303 -0.74 -10.14 -18.56
N ALA A 304 -0.41 -10.77 -19.69
CA ALA A 304 0.16 -10.09 -20.85
C ALA A 304 -0.78 -9.02 -21.41
N PHE A 305 -2.07 -9.34 -21.56
CA PHE A 305 -3.09 -8.40 -22.01
C PHE A 305 -3.25 -7.20 -21.06
N PHE A 306 -3.45 -7.46 -19.76
CA PHE A 306 -3.55 -6.40 -18.75
C PHE A 306 -2.26 -5.57 -18.65
N THR A 307 -1.11 -6.20 -18.85
CA THR A 307 0.18 -5.51 -18.88
C THR A 307 0.24 -4.54 -20.05
N ALA A 308 -0.08 -5.01 -21.26
CA ALA A 308 -0.08 -4.16 -22.45
C ALA A 308 -1.08 -3.00 -22.31
N ALA A 309 -2.32 -3.28 -21.91
CA ALA A 309 -3.34 -2.26 -21.69
C ALA A 309 -2.92 -1.25 -20.60
N GLY A 310 -2.41 -1.75 -19.48
CA GLY A 310 -1.95 -0.94 -18.36
C GLY A 310 -0.78 -0.03 -18.72
N LEU A 311 0.21 -0.54 -19.45
CA LEU A 311 1.35 0.27 -19.95
C LEU A 311 0.92 1.34 -20.95
N CYS A 312 -0.05 1.06 -21.83
CA CYS A 312 -0.62 2.06 -22.72
C CYS A 312 -1.28 3.21 -21.95
N VAL A 313 -2.11 2.87 -20.96
CA VAL A 313 -2.76 3.87 -20.09
C VAL A 313 -1.70 4.62 -19.29
N GLN A 314 -0.75 3.93 -18.66
CA GLN A 314 0.35 4.55 -17.92
C GLN A 314 1.14 5.54 -18.79
N GLY A 315 1.46 5.19 -20.04
CA GLY A 315 2.14 6.08 -20.97
C GLY A 315 1.36 7.37 -21.24
N TRP A 316 0.05 7.26 -21.41
CA TRP A 316 -0.84 8.42 -21.55
C TRP A 316 -0.90 9.28 -20.27
N TYR A 317 -0.91 8.67 -19.09
CA TYR A 317 -0.85 9.37 -17.80
C TYR A 317 0.49 10.12 -17.62
N VAL A 318 1.62 9.47 -17.91
CA VAL A 318 2.95 10.09 -17.84
C VAL A 318 3.06 11.26 -18.81
N TRP A 319 2.53 11.12 -20.02
CA TRP A 319 2.49 12.19 -21.02
C TRP A 319 1.73 13.42 -20.53
N ASN A 320 0.55 13.22 -19.92
CA ASN A 320 -0.23 14.30 -19.35
C ASN A 320 0.47 14.93 -18.13
N PHE A 321 0.99 14.09 -17.22
CA PHE A 321 1.67 14.54 -16.00
C PHE A 321 2.89 15.43 -16.31
N THR A 322 3.70 15.03 -17.28
CA THR A 322 4.91 15.79 -17.70
C THR A 322 4.60 17.12 -18.38
N ARG A 323 3.34 17.35 -18.78
CA ARG A 323 2.84 18.62 -19.35
C ARG A 323 2.11 19.49 -18.33
N GLY A 324 2.12 19.09 -17.06
CA GLY A 324 1.46 19.84 -15.98
C GLY A 324 -0.03 19.56 -15.85
N ASN A 325 -0.59 18.61 -16.62
CA ASN A 325 -1.95 18.16 -16.40
C ASN A 325 -2.00 17.30 -15.14
N TRP A 326 -2.95 17.61 -14.27
CA TRP A 326 -3.20 16.78 -13.11
C TRP A 326 -3.83 15.46 -13.56
N VAL A 327 -3.23 14.34 -13.16
CA VAL A 327 -3.69 13.00 -13.55
C VAL A 327 -3.95 12.08 -12.35
N ALA A 328 -3.58 12.51 -11.15
CA ALA A 328 -3.93 11.86 -9.90
C ALA A 328 -3.62 12.79 -8.73
#